data_AF-A0A954WN96-F1
#
_entry.id   AF-A0A954WN96-F1
#
_cell.length_a   1.000
_cell.length_b   1.000
_cell.length_c   1.000
_cell.angle_alpha   90.00
_cell.angle_beta   90.00
_cell.angle_gamma   90.00
#
_symmetry.space_group_name_H-M   'P 1'
#
loop_
_entity.id
_entity.type
_entity.pdbx_description
1 polymer ?
#
loop_
_entity_poly.entity_id
_entity_poly.type
_entity_poly.pdbx_seq_one_letter_code
_entity_poly.pdbx_strand_id
1 'polypeptide(L)'
;MTKRVLSIVVVALMASVSFGEVAVGPASSEANAVNLIYSPDSGNLTIEAASNVTTFELKSAGGNLTGAAGGLGGLFDVNTGVKLFKLDPAGFGSPSHDFGAALKSGLSFADLGADLTVDGSLASGGSIVGNIVAPAIPEPSSVVLAALAGLGLLGFRRK
;
A
#
# COMPACT_ATOMS: atom_id res chain seq x y z
N MET A 1 -24.29 -47.85 26.85
CA MET A 1 -24.62 -47.21 25.55
C MET A 1 -25.29 -45.88 25.82
N THR A 2 -24.54 -44.77 25.73
CA THR A 2 -25.06 -43.46 25.29
C THR A 2 -23.88 -42.53 25.05
N LYS A 3 -23.73 -42.14 23.78
CA LYS A 3 -22.64 -41.34 23.22
C LYS A 3 -22.70 -39.92 23.81
N ARG A 4 -21.59 -39.47 24.42
CA ARG A 4 -21.40 -38.04 24.71
C ARG A 4 -21.08 -37.35 23.39
N VAL A 5 -22.03 -36.58 22.89
CA VAL A 5 -21.85 -35.68 21.74
C VAL A 5 -20.90 -34.59 22.20
N LEU A 6 -19.62 -34.77 21.86
CA LEU A 6 -18.58 -33.76 21.98
C LEU A 6 -18.90 -32.72 20.92
N SER A 7 -19.72 -31.72 21.26
CA SER A 7 -19.92 -30.54 20.44
C SER A 7 -18.57 -29.82 20.35
N ILE A 8 -17.83 -30.17 19.30
CA ILE A 8 -16.68 -29.42 18.82
C ILE A 8 -17.24 -28.06 18.43
N VAL A 9 -17.21 -27.12 19.38
CA VAL A 9 -17.21 -25.71 19.09
C VAL A 9 -15.93 -25.49 18.30
N VAL A 10 -16.03 -25.65 16.97
CA VAL A 10 -15.09 -25.08 16.02
C VAL A 10 -15.28 -23.58 16.20
N VAL A 11 -14.63 -23.02 17.22
CA VAL A 11 -14.38 -21.59 17.31
C VAL A 11 -13.59 -21.33 16.04
N ALA A 12 -14.28 -20.73 15.07
CA ALA A 12 -13.68 -20.20 13.87
C ALA A 12 -12.57 -19.26 14.33
N LEU A 13 -11.35 -19.77 14.33
CA LEU A 13 -10.15 -18.97 14.40
C LEU A 13 -10.03 -18.29 13.03
N MET A 14 -10.95 -17.36 12.77
CA MET A 14 -10.77 -16.29 11.80
C MET A 14 -9.65 -15.43 12.39
N ALA A 15 -8.42 -15.87 12.17
CA ALA A 15 -7.26 -15.03 12.32
C ALA A 15 -7.41 -13.93 11.27
N SER A 16 -8.09 -12.86 11.65
CA SER A 16 -7.93 -11.56 11.02
C SER A 16 -6.45 -11.20 11.18
N VAL A 17 -5.64 -11.59 10.19
CA VAL A 17 -4.30 -11.05 10.02
C VAL A 17 -4.52 -9.59 9.70
N SER A 18 -4.39 -8.73 10.72
CA SER A 18 -4.35 -7.29 10.53
C SER A 18 -3.02 -6.98 9.83
N PHE A 19 -3.08 -6.62 8.56
CA PHE A 19 -1.94 -6.11 7.82
C PHE A 19 -1.61 -4.73 8.37
N GLY A 20 -0.43 -4.57 8.97
CA GLY A 20 0.04 -3.27 9.42
C GLY A 20 0.58 -2.49 8.24
N GLU A 21 0.12 -1.27 8.03
CA GLU A 21 0.76 -0.34 7.11
C GLU A 21 2.08 0.15 7.74
N VAL A 22 3.21 0.00 7.03
CA VAL A 22 4.47 0.61 7.45
C VAL A 22 4.68 1.86 6.61
N ALA A 23 4.38 3.01 7.21
CA ALA A 23 4.62 4.31 6.61
C ALA A 23 6.10 4.69 6.75
N VAL A 24 6.80 4.96 5.63
CA VAL A 24 8.23 5.31 5.62
C VAL A 24 8.40 6.79 5.28
N GLY A 25 8.29 7.64 6.31
CA GLY A 25 8.39 9.11 6.20
C GLY A 25 7.64 9.82 7.32
N PRO A 26 7.67 11.15 7.40
CA PRO A 26 6.99 11.89 8.48
C PRO A 26 5.48 11.63 8.40
N ALA A 27 4.89 11.14 9.50
CA ALA A 27 3.45 10.96 9.60
C ALA A 27 2.76 12.33 9.59
N SER A 28 2.01 12.65 8.53
CA SER A 28 1.11 13.80 8.52
C SER A 28 -0.11 13.48 9.39
N SER A 29 -0.18 14.07 10.59
CA SER A 29 -1.29 13.87 11.54
C SER A 29 -2.55 14.66 11.17
N GLU A 30 -3.03 14.56 9.93
CA GLU A 30 -4.23 15.27 9.50
C GLU A 30 -5.24 14.35 8.84
N ALA A 31 -6.53 14.64 9.04
CA ALA A 31 -7.70 13.93 8.53
C ALA A 31 -7.82 13.89 6.98
N ASN A 32 -6.74 14.22 6.29
CA ASN A 32 -6.53 14.36 4.85
C ASN A 32 -5.33 13.50 4.38
N ALA A 33 -4.94 12.49 5.15
CA ALA A 33 -3.83 11.60 4.81
C ALA A 33 -4.09 10.92 3.45
N VAL A 34 -3.11 11.06 2.55
CA VAL A 34 -3.05 10.32 1.29
C VAL A 34 -1.98 9.26 1.44
N ASN A 35 -2.38 8.00 1.28
CA ASN A 35 -1.50 6.86 1.33
C ASN A 35 -1.02 6.55 -0.09
N LEU A 36 0.30 6.45 -0.27
CA LEU A 36 0.89 5.93 -1.50
C LEU A 36 1.32 4.49 -1.28
N ILE A 37 0.64 3.57 -1.96
CA ILE A 37 0.84 2.13 -1.84
C ILE A 37 1.68 1.67 -3.03
N TYR A 38 2.87 1.13 -2.74
CA TYR A 38 3.77 0.57 -3.74
C TYR A 38 3.88 -0.96 -3.62
N SER A 39 3.82 -1.65 -4.75
CA SER A 39 4.10 -3.09 -4.86
C SER A 39 5.49 -3.33 -5.44
N PRO A 40 6.47 -3.84 -4.65
CA PRO A 40 7.82 -4.11 -5.14
C PRO A 40 7.86 -5.18 -6.24
N ASP A 41 6.96 -6.16 -6.19
CA ASP A 41 6.95 -7.26 -7.16
C ASP A 41 6.57 -6.80 -8.58
N SER A 42 5.65 -5.84 -8.67
CA SER A 42 5.05 -5.40 -9.93
C SER A 42 5.46 -3.99 -10.36
N GLY A 43 6.02 -3.19 -9.45
CA GLY A 43 6.22 -1.76 -9.66
C GLY A 43 4.92 -0.95 -9.57
N ASN A 44 3.82 -1.56 -9.13
CA ASN A 44 2.51 -0.92 -9.10
C ASN A 44 2.49 0.22 -8.09
N LEU A 45 1.88 1.34 -8.45
CA LEU A 45 1.67 2.48 -7.56
C LEU A 45 0.17 2.81 -7.49
N THR A 46 -0.38 2.80 -6.29
CA THR A 46 -1.76 3.16 -6.02
C THR A 46 -1.80 4.30 -5.00
N ILE A 47 -2.69 5.26 -5.18
CA ILE A 47 -2.97 6.27 -4.15
C ILE A 47 -4.30 5.94 -3.51
N GLU A 48 -4.38 6.11 -2.20
CA GLU A 48 -5.62 6.04 -1.45
C GLU A 48 -5.80 7.33 -0.66
N ALA A 49 -6.98 7.92 -0.78
CA ALA A 49 -7.30 9.17 -0.12
C ALA A 49 -8.75 9.18 0.38
N ALA A 50 -8.93 9.69 1.60
CA ALA A 50 -10.26 9.87 2.19
C ALA A 50 -11.09 10.94 1.47
N SER A 51 -10.44 11.84 0.72
CA SER A 51 -11.06 12.89 -0.09
C SER A 51 -10.52 12.84 -1.52
N ASN A 52 -11.30 13.36 -2.48
CA ASN A 52 -10.85 13.48 -3.86
C ASN A 52 -9.54 14.29 -3.96
N VAL A 53 -8.55 13.70 -4.63
CA VAL A 53 -7.30 14.32 -5.04
C VAL A 53 -7.54 15.07 -6.35
N THR A 54 -7.19 16.34 -6.44
CA THR A 54 -7.34 17.13 -7.67
C THR A 54 -6.03 17.25 -8.43
N THR A 55 -4.91 17.27 -7.72
CA THR A 55 -3.57 17.23 -8.29
C THR A 55 -2.70 16.24 -7.55
N PHE A 56 -1.85 15.55 -8.30
CA PHE A 56 -0.84 14.66 -7.76
C PHE A 56 0.44 14.87 -8.56
N GLU A 57 1.55 15.02 -7.85
CA GLU A 57 2.89 15.08 -8.41
C GLU A 57 3.79 14.11 -7.65
N LEU A 58 4.48 13.27 -8.39
CA LEU A 58 5.53 12.40 -7.90
C LEU A 58 6.79 12.67 -8.69
N LYS A 59 7.86 13.08 -8.01
CA LYS A 59 9.19 13.23 -8.60
C LYS A 59 10.11 12.15 -8.08
N SER A 60 10.99 11.67 -8.96
CA SER A 60 12.07 10.76 -8.65
C SER A 60 13.41 11.40 -9.01
N ALA A 61 14.31 11.55 -8.04
CA ALA A 61 15.64 12.11 -8.24
C ALA A 61 16.57 11.16 -9.03
N GLY A 62 16.40 9.86 -8.84
CA GLY A 62 17.17 8.75 -9.41
C GLY A 62 16.56 8.16 -10.67
N GLY A 63 15.44 8.70 -11.17
CA GLY A 63 14.83 8.26 -12.42
C GLY A 63 14.19 6.87 -12.33
N ASN A 64 13.46 6.61 -11.25
CA ASN A 64 12.83 5.34 -10.93
C ASN A 64 11.40 5.20 -11.44
N LEU A 65 10.84 6.25 -12.05
CA LEU A 65 9.57 6.14 -12.76
C LEU A 65 9.80 5.45 -14.11
N THR A 66 8.84 4.65 -14.52
CA THR A 66 8.94 3.85 -15.76
C THR A 66 8.62 4.65 -17.01
N GLY A 67 7.96 5.81 -16.87
CA GLY A 67 7.35 6.50 -18.00
C GLY A 67 6.08 5.80 -18.50
N ALA A 68 5.57 4.78 -17.81
CA ALA A 68 4.41 3.97 -18.21
C ALA A 68 3.37 3.84 -17.09
N ALA A 69 2.84 4.97 -16.61
CA ALA A 69 1.72 5.04 -15.70
C ALA A 69 0.37 5.04 -16.44
N GLY A 70 -0.59 4.31 -15.87
CA GLY A 70 -2.00 4.28 -16.27
C GLY A 70 -2.81 5.41 -15.63
N GLY A 71 -4.09 5.52 -16.01
CA GLY A 71 -4.98 6.55 -15.45
C GLY A 71 -4.69 7.98 -15.93
N LEU A 72 -3.78 8.14 -16.89
CA LEU A 72 -3.42 9.40 -17.51
C LEU A 72 -4.22 9.60 -18.79
N GLY A 73 -4.76 10.80 -18.96
CA GLY A 73 -5.61 11.15 -20.10
C GLY A 73 -6.06 12.61 -20.13
N GLY A 74 -5.71 13.37 -19.10
CA GLY A 74 -5.89 14.82 -19.05
C GLY A 74 -4.89 15.55 -19.92
N LEU A 75 -5.26 16.76 -20.35
CA LEU A 75 -4.44 17.65 -21.19
C LEU A 75 -3.11 18.06 -20.54
N PHE A 76 -3.03 18.01 -19.20
CA PHE A 76 -1.88 18.44 -18.42
C PHE A 76 -1.16 17.29 -17.73
N ASP A 77 -1.59 16.04 -17.97
CA ASP A 77 -0.96 14.88 -17.35
C ASP A 77 0.45 14.68 -17.93
N VAL A 78 1.43 14.45 -17.06
CA VAL A 78 2.84 14.25 -17.44
C VAL A 78 3.31 12.94 -16.87
N ASN A 79 4.01 12.15 -17.67
CA ASN A 79 4.63 10.93 -17.21
C ASN A 79 5.96 10.70 -17.94
N THR A 80 7.02 10.73 -17.16
CA THR A 80 8.41 10.65 -17.58
C THR A 80 9.18 9.80 -16.58
N GLY A 81 10.44 9.48 -16.88
CA GLY A 81 11.28 8.71 -15.95
C GLY A 81 11.56 9.41 -14.61
N VAL A 82 11.31 10.72 -14.50
CA VAL A 82 11.63 11.55 -13.32
C VAL A 82 10.43 12.27 -12.72
N LYS A 83 9.31 12.35 -13.44
CA LYS A 83 8.09 13.04 -13.00
C LYS A 83 6.84 12.33 -13.50
N LEU A 84 5.93 12.07 -12.58
CA LEU A 84 4.55 11.70 -12.81
C LEU A 84 3.66 12.81 -12.25
N PHE A 85 2.79 13.38 -13.06
CA PHE A 85 1.87 14.43 -12.67
C PHE A 85 0.50 14.16 -13.27
N LYS A 86 -0.53 14.34 -12.44
CA LYS A 86 -1.93 14.22 -12.83
C LYS A 86 -2.71 15.41 -12.31
N LEU A 87 -3.55 15.98 -13.16
CA LEU A 87 -4.50 17.04 -12.81
C LEU A 87 -5.91 16.62 -13.26
N ASP A 88 -6.81 16.52 -12.30
CA ASP A 88 -8.24 16.38 -12.55
C ASP A 88 -9.02 17.31 -11.61
N PRO A 89 -9.57 18.43 -12.13
CA PRO A 89 -10.38 19.34 -11.33
C PRO A 89 -11.67 18.70 -10.78
N ALA A 90 -12.18 17.64 -11.41
CA ALA A 90 -13.32 16.88 -10.90
C ALA A 90 -12.93 15.92 -9.77
N GLY A 91 -11.62 15.66 -9.62
CA GLY A 91 -11.04 14.82 -8.60
C GLY A 91 -10.85 13.37 -9.04
N PHE A 92 -9.82 12.73 -8.49
CA PHE A 92 -9.47 11.31 -8.61
C PHE A 92 -8.99 10.78 -7.26
N GLY A 93 -8.75 9.49 -7.13
CA GLY A 93 -8.10 8.95 -5.93
C GLY A 93 -8.98 8.76 -4.70
N SER A 94 -10.31 8.93 -4.81
CA SER A 94 -11.24 8.56 -3.75
C SER A 94 -12.13 7.38 -4.17
N PRO A 95 -12.11 6.25 -3.45
CA PRO A 95 -11.21 5.94 -2.34
C PRO A 95 -9.79 5.62 -2.79
N SER A 96 -9.59 5.25 -4.07
CA SER A 96 -8.28 4.87 -4.62
C SER A 96 -8.13 5.23 -6.09
N HIS A 97 -6.88 5.38 -6.54
CA HIS A 97 -6.52 5.50 -7.95
C HIS A 97 -5.26 4.70 -8.24
N ASP A 98 -5.33 3.83 -9.24
CA ASP A 98 -4.23 2.97 -9.64
C ASP A 98 -3.49 3.56 -10.85
N PHE A 99 -2.20 3.83 -10.67
CA PHE A 99 -1.31 4.29 -11.73
C PHE A 99 -0.64 3.14 -12.48
N GLY A 100 -0.92 1.88 -12.15
CA GLY A 100 -0.23 0.76 -12.81
C GLY A 100 1.25 0.70 -12.42
N ALA A 101 2.06 0.03 -13.24
CA ALA A 101 3.52 -0.12 -13.07
C ALA A 101 4.30 1.19 -13.32
N ALA A 102 3.97 2.24 -12.56
CA ALA A 102 4.52 3.57 -12.67
C ALA A 102 5.96 3.66 -12.14
N LEU A 103 6.38 2.74 -11.26
CA LEU A 103 7.72 2.65 -10.68
C LEU A 103 8.42 1.37 -11.12
N LYS A 104 9.76 1.37 -11.12
CA LYS A 104 10.52 0.13 -11.34
C LYS A 104 10.19 -0.90 -10.25
N SER A 105 10.12 -2.17 -10.61
CA SER A 105 10.00 -3.28 -9.66
C SER A 105 11.30 -3.50 -8.89
N GLY A 106 11.20 -4.06 -7.68
CA GLY A 106 12.33 -4.45 -6.85
C GLY A 106 12.99 -3.32 -6.06
N LEU A 107 12.36 -2.14 -5.99
CA LEU A 107 12.86 -1.03 -5.17
C LEU A 107 12.52 -1.27 -3.70
N SER A 108 13.47 -1.03 -2.81
CA SER A 108 13.19 -1.05 -1.38
C SER A 108 12.45 0.22 -0.98
N PHE A 109 11.62 0.15 0.07
CA PHE A 109 10.93 1.33 0.59
C PHE A 109 11.89 2.40 1.11
N ALA A 110 13.10 2.01 1.54
CA ALA A 110 14.14 2.96 1.92
C ALA A 110 14.67 3.74 0.72
N ASP A 111 14.88 3.07 -0.42
CA ASP A 111 15.29 3.72 -1.66
C ASP A 111 14.21 4.67 -2.15
N LEU A 112 12.94 4.23 -2.10
CA LEU A 112 11.80 5.07 -2.47
C LEU A 112 11.65 6.30 -1.57
N GLY A 113 11.78 6.14 -0.25
CA GLY A 113 11.67 7.26 0.69
C GLY A 113 12.78 8.30 0.56
N ALA A 114 13.96 7.90 0.08
CA ALA A 114 15.07 8.82 -0.20
C ALA A 114 14.98 9.46 -1.60
N ASP A 115 14.32 8.79 -2.54
CA ASP A 115 14.29 9.17 -3.95
C ASP A 115 13.05 9.97 -4.35
N LEU A 116 11.92 9.63 -3.74
CA LEU A 116 10.61 10.10 -4.16
C LEU A 116 10.14 11.28 -3.31
N THR A 117 9.62 12.28 -4.00
CA THR A 117 8.91 13.40 -3.39
C THR A 117 7.51 13.46 -3.95
N VAL A 118 6.54 13.55 -3.03
CA VAL A 118 5.11 13.58 -3.36
C VAL A 118 4.57 14.96 -3.01
N ASP A 119 3.84 15.55 -3.93
CA ASP A 119 3.09 16.79 -3.75
C ASP A 119 1.69 16.66 -4.38
N GLY A 120 0.76 17.53 -4.03
CA GLY A 120 -0.56 17.55 -4.62
C GLY A 120 -1.57 18.37 -3.84
N SER A 121 -2.84 18.23 -4.21
CA SER A 121 -3.93 18.96 -3.60
C SER A 121 -5.19 18.12 -3.55
N LEU A 122 -5.99 18.36 -2.53
CA LEU A 122 -7.29 17.76 -2.31
C LEU A 122 -8.40 18.74 -2.71
N ALA A 123 -9.54 18.20 -3.15
CA ALA A 123 -10.73 18.98 -3.47
C ALA A 123 -11.26 19.78 -2.26
N SER A 124 -10.94 19.35 -1.04
CA SER A 124 -11.30 20.02 0.21
C SER A 124 -10.38 21.19 0.59
N GLY A 125 -9.36 21.51 -0.22
CA GLY A 125 -8.44 22.63 0.03
C GLY A 125 -7.20 22.30 0.87
N GLY A 126 -6.88 21.01 1.04
CA GLY A 126 -5.62 20.55 1.66
C GLY A 126 -4.51 20.29 0.63
N SER A 127 -3.25 20.35 1.07
CA SER A 127 -2.09 19.91 0.27
C SER A 127 -1.73 18.46 0.61
N ILE A 128 -1.32 17.72 -0.41
CA ILE A 128 -0.82 16.36 -0.26
C ILE A 128 0.69 16.48 -0.04
N VAL A 129 1.13 16.21 1.18
CA VAL A 129 2.53 15.87 1.46
C VAL A 129 2.53 14.39 1.79
N GLY A 130 2.76 13.58 0.76
CA GLY A 130 2.54 12.14 0.82
C GLY A 130 3.67 11.42 1.54
N ASN A 131 3.28 10.41 2.32
CA ASN A 131 4.19 9.40 2.83
C ASN A 131 4.04 8.12 1.99
N ILE A 132 5.13 7.41 1.70
CA ILE A 132 5.07 6.13 1.00
C ILE A 132 4.80 5.06 2.04
N VAL A 133 3.67 4.37 1.87
CA VAL A 133 3.19 3.34 2.76
C VAL A 133 3.39 1.99 2.11
N ALA A 134 4.12 1.12 2.78
CA ALA A 134 4.18 -0.29 2.42
C ALA A 134 2.92 -0.99 2.96
N PRO A 135 2.13 -1.69 2.14
CA PRO A 135 1.27 -2.72 2.67
C PRO A 135 2.21 -3.79 3.25
N ALA A 136 2.25 -3.99 4.57
CA ALA A 136 3.08 -5.07 5.11
C ALA A 136 2.44 -6.40 4.74
N ILE A 137 2.83 -6.93 3.59
CA ILE A 137 2.58 -8.31 3.21
C ILE A 137 3.56 -9.14 4.04
N PRO A 138 3.09 -9.99 4.97
CA PRO A 138 3.98 -10.87 5.71
C PRO A 138 4.75 -11.72 4.71
N GLU A 139 6.07 -11.70 4.77
CA GLU A 139 6.89 -12.52 3.88
C GLU A 139 6.44 -14.00 3.95
N PRO A 140 6.49 -14.75 2.84
CA PRO A 140 6.06 -16.16 2.81
C PRO A 140 6.72 -16.99 3.93
N SER A 141 7.96 -16.66 4.26
CA SER A 141 8.77 -17.22 5.35
C SER A 141 8.09 -17.11 6.72
N SER A 142 7.44 -15.96 6.98
CA SER A 142 6.78 -15.64 8.25
C SER A 142 5.51 -16.45 8.45
N VAL A 143 4.76 -16.71 7.37
CA VAL A 143 3.57 -17.58 7.39
C VAL A 143 3.98 -19.03 7.65
N VAL A 144 5.05 -19.50 7.01
CA VAL A 144 5.57 -20.86 7.21
C VAL A 144 6.09 -21.04 8.64
N LEU A 145 6.79 -20.05 9.19
CA LEU A 145 7.30 -20.10 10.56
C LEU A 145 6.15 -20.08 11.59
N ALA A 146 5.12 -19.27 11.39
CA ALA A 146 3.93 -19.25 12.24
C ALA A 146 3.16 -20.59 12.18
N ALA A 147 3.04 -21.19 10.98
CA ALA A 147 2.42 -22.50 10.81
C ALA A 147 3.22 -23.62 11.50
N LEU A 148 4.56 -23.60 11.39
CA LEU A 148 5.46 -24.54 12.08
C LEU A 148 5.41 -24.37 13.60
N ALA A 149 5.37 -23.14 14.10
CA ALA A 149 5.22 -22.86 15.53
C ALA A 149 3.88 -23.39 16.07
N GLY A 150 2.79 -23.23 15.31
CA GLY A 150 1.47 -23.78 15.63
C GLY A 150 1.46 -25.31 15.67
N LEU A 151 2.11 -25.96 14.70
CA LEU A 151 2.24 -27.43 14.66
C LEU A 151 3.14 -27.95 15.80
N GLY A 152 4.21 -27.23 16.15
CA GLY A 152 5.07 -27.56 17.28
C GLY A 152 4.31 -27.52 18.61
N LEU A 153 3.53 -26.48 18.86
CA LEU A 153 2.71 -26.35 20.07
C LEU A 153 1.61 -27.43 20.18
N LEU A 154 1.05 -27.88 19.06
CA LEU A 154 0.09 -28.98 19.02
C LEU A 154 0.75 -30.36 19.22
N GLY A 155 2.01 -30.52 18.78
CA GLY A 155 2.80 -31.75 18.98
C GLY A 155 3.21 -32.00 20.43
N PHE A 156 3.47 -30.94 21.21
CA PHE A 156 3.87 -31.05 22.62
C PHE A 156 2.72 -31.35 23.59
N ARG A 157 1.45 -31.24 23.16
CA ARG A 157 0.27 -31.55 24.00
C ARG A 157 -0.17 -33.02 23.98
N ARG A 158 0.55 -33.90 23.27
CA ARG A 158 0.20 -35.32 23.12
C ARG A 158 1.11 -36.31 23.86
N LYS A 159 1.90 -35.86 24.85
CA LYS A 159 2.57 -36.74 25.81
C LYS A 159 2.02 -36.52 27.21
#